data_AF-A0A9P7FK81-F1
#
_entry.id   AF-A0A9P7FK81-F1
#
_cell.length_a   1.000
_cell.length_b   1.000
_cell.length_c   1.000
_cell.angle_alpha   90.00
_cell.angle_beta   90.00
_cell.angle_gamma   90.00
#
_symmetry.space_group_name_H-M   'P 1'
#
loop_
_entity.id
_entity.type
_entity.pdbx_description
1 polymer ?
#
loop_
_entity_poly.entity_id
_entity_poly.type
_entity_poly.pdbx_seq_one_letter_code
_entity_poly.pdbx_strand_id
1 'polypeptide(L)'
;MTTTTATASGSTPPGPLILPYPGTKHAPPKFKGEFTQVKKFIKQYEKLYLCENVIQYCSTYVTDLIEVLESFFNYNWTQLKADLMNNFDADHDTKRYKPKDLNKKQIRTLSEWKCYMRKFTIIGGWLKTHHKISSNDHATYLWKVEGRLIARDPLCDCTIPYSPTEIVAAVTTNGRVRLG
;
A
#
# COMPACT_ATOMS: atom_id res chain seq x y z
N MET A 1 5.69 -58.74 -2.89
CA MET A 1 5.18 -57.38 -2.68
C MET A 1 6.06 -56.44 -3.48
N THR A 2 5.53 -55.97 -4.61
CA THR A 2 6.16 -55.02 -5.54
C THR A 2 5.76 -53.60 -5.15
N THR A 3 6.72 -52.71 -4.95
CA THR A 3 6.43 -51.28 -4.82
C THR A 3 7.45 -50.43 -5.58
N THR A 4 6.97 -49.98 -6.72
CA THR A 4 7.34 -48.86 -7.58
C THR A 4 7.92 -47.64 -6.85
N THR A 5 9.08 -47.15 -7.30
CA THR A 5 9.67 -45.86 -6.91
C THR A 5 9.10 -44.76 -7.81
N ALA A 6 8.42 -43.78 -7.20
CA ALA A 6 7.92 -42.58 -7.87
C ALA A 6 9.03 -41.51 -7.98
N THR A 7 9.17 -40.94 -9.18
CA THR A 7 10.03 -39.79 -9.50
C THR A 7 9.49 -38.53 -8.83
N ALA A 8 10.25 -37.96 -7.88
CA ALA A 8 9.97 -36.65 -7.28
C ALA A 8 10.78 -35.57 -8.01
N SER A 9 10.06 -34.69 -8.70
CA SER A 9 10.52 -33.42 -9.27
C SER A 9 11.15 -32.53 -8.19
N GLY A 10 12.43 -32.18 -8.40
CA GLY A 10 13.20 -31.34 -7.49
C GLY A 10 12.70 -29.90 -7.45
N SER A 11 12.10 -29.52 -6.32
CA SER A 11 11.94 -28.12 -5.92
C SER A 11 13.28 -27.57 -5.47
N THR A 12 13.87 -26.66 -6.26
CA THR A 12 15.06 -25.91 -5.86
C THR A 12 14.75 -25.07 -4.61
N PRO A 13 15.59 -25.12 -3.55
CA PRO A 13 15.42 -24.29 -2.37
C PRO A 13 15.57 -22.80 -2.73
N PRO A 14 14.98 -21.86 -1.96
CA PRO A 14 15.17 -20.44 -2.20
C PRO A 14 16.65 -20.11 -1.95
N GLY A 15 17.39 -19.83 -3.03
CA GLY A 15 18.76 -19.36 -2.93
C GLY A 15 18.86 -18.03 -2.17
N PRO A 16 20.07 -17.59 -1.79
CA PRO A 16 20.28 -16.26 -1.25
C PRO A 16 19.61 -15.22 -2.16
N LEU A 17 19.03 -14.17 -1.57
CA LEU A 17 18.39 -13.05 -2.27
C LEU A 17 19.42 -12.32 -3.16
N ILE A 18 19.76 -12.91 -4.30
CA ILE A 18 20.63 -12.32 -5.30
C ILE A 18 19.78 -11.36 -6.09
N LEU A 19 20.04 -10.06 -5.92
CA LEU A 19 19.47 -9.05 -6.80
C LEU A 19 19.94 -9.37 -8.23
N PRO A 20 19.04 -9.38 -9.22
CA PRO A 20 19.44 -9.57 -10.62
C PRO A 20 20.43 -8.48 -11.05
N TYR A 21 21.08 -8.64 -12.21
CA TYR A 21 21.92 -7.57 -12.73
C TYR A 21 21.05 -6.40 -13.24
N PRO A 22 21.42 -5.13 -12.98
CA PRO A 22 20.66 -3.97 -13.47
C PRO A 22 20.45 -4.01 -14.98
N GLY A 23 19.24 -3.72 -15.44
CA GLY A 23 18.90 -3.71 -16.88
C GLY A 23 18.50 -5.07 -17.47
N THR A 24 18.53 -6.16 -16.69
CA THR A 24 17.94 -7.44 -17.11
C THR A 24 16.41 -7.39 -17.06
N LYS A 25 15.73 -8.28 -17.80
CA LYS A 25 14.25 -8.34 -17.87
C LYS A 25 13.56 -8.50 -16.51
N HIS A 26 14.27 -9.07 -15.53
CA HIS A 26 13.76 -9.31 -14.17
C HIS A 26 14.31 -8.29 -13.15
N ALA A 27 15.07 -7.30 -13.61
CA ALA A 27 15.64 -6.27 -12.77
C ALA A 27 14.55 -5.34 -12.21
N PRO A 28 14.58 -5.03 -10.90
CA PRO A 28 13.76 -3.97 -10.35
C PRO A 28 13.95 -2.65 -11.11
N PRO A 29 12.89 -1.83 -11.25
CA PRO A 29 13.02 -0.51 -11.83
C PRO A 29 13.95 0.37 -10.98
N LYS A 30 14.70 1.27 -11.63
CA LYS A 30 15.59 2.20 -10.94
C LYS A 30 14.79 3.18 -10.07
N PHE A 31 15.25 3.40 -8.84
CA PHE A 31 14.77 4.42 -7.94
C PHE A 31 15.23 5.81 -8.41
N LYS A 32 14.27 6.73 -8.56
CA LYS A 32 14.47 8.07 -9.12
C LYS A 32 14.34 9.19 -8.08
N GLY A 33 14.33 8.87 -6.79
CA GLY A 33 14.12 9.87 -5.73
C GLY A 33 12.66 10.22 -5.46
N GLU A 34 11.70 9.41 -5.92
CA GLU A 34 10.29 9.68 -5.67
C GLU A 34 9.95 9.41 -4.19
N PHE A 35 9.46 10.44 -3.49
CA PHE A 35 9.12 10.41 -2.06
C PHE A 35 8.21 9.23 -1.65
N THR A 36 7.27 8.82 -2.52
CA THR A 36 6.34 7.70 -2.27
C THR A 36 7.03 6.33 -2.27
N GLN A 37 8.21 6.25 -2.88
CA GLN A 37 8.94 5.00 -3.11
C GLN A 37 10.14 4.84 -2.16
N VAL A 38 10.63 5.92 -1.53
CA VAL A 38 11.79 5.93 -0.62
C VAL A 38 11.68 4.83 0.45
N LYS A 39 10.54 4.74 1.14
CA LYS A 39 10.33 3.74 2.21
C LYS A 39 10.37 2.30 1.69
N LYS A 40 9.84 2.05 0.49
CA LYS A 40 9.85 0.72 -0.14
C LYS A 40 11.26 0.35 -0.57
N PHE A 41 11.96 1.31 -1.17
CA PHE A 41 13.35 1.18 -1.59
C PHE A 41 14.27 0.82 -0.41
N ILE A 42 14.24 1.61 0.67
CA ILE A 42 15.04 1.35 1.88
C ILE A 42 14.75 -0.05 2.45
N LYS A 43 13.47 -0.43 2.55
CA LYS A 43 13.07 -1.75 3.10
C LYS A 43 13.60 -2.92 2.27
N GLN A 44 13.80 -2.74 0.97
CA GLN A 44 14.38 -3.78 0.10
C GLN A 44 15.85 -4.03 0.46
N TYR A 45 16.61 -2.97 0.72
CA TYR A 45 18.03 -3.04 1.04
C TYR A 45 18.32 -3.33 2.52
N GLU A 46 17.39 -2.98 3.40
CA GLU A 46 17.45 -3.33 4.83
C GLU A 46 17.49 -4.85 5.05
N LYS A 47 16.86 -5.63 4.16
CA LYS A 47 16.94 -7.11 4.18
C LYS A 47 18.29 -7.66 3.73
N LEU A 48 19.06 -6.85 3.02
CA LEU A 48 20.33 -7.26 2.41
C LEU A 48 21.54 -6.76 3.21
N TYR A 49 21.38 -5.78 4.10
CA TYR A 49 22.45 -5.16 4.89
C TYR A 49 23.63 -4.62 4.04
N LEU A 50 23.37 -4.21 2.80
CA LEU A 50 24.41 -3.78 1.85
C LEU A 50 24.31 -2.28 1.59
N CYS A 51 25.14 -1.49 2.26
CA CYS A 51 25.35 -0.07 1.93
C CYS A 51 25.89 0.08 0.50
N GLU A 52 26.92 -0.69 0.14
CA GLU A 52 27.62 -0.62 -1.15
C GLU A 52 26.70 -0.77 -2.36
N ASN A 53 25.69 -1.64 -2.28
CA ASN A 53 24.83 -1.97 -3.41
C ASN A 53 23.57 -1.10 -3.49
N VAL A 54 23.39 -0.13 -2.58
CA VAL A 54 22.20 0.74 -2.58
C VAL A 54 22.13 1.57 -3.86
N ILE A 55 23.27 1.99 -4.41
CA ILE A 55 23.36 2.81 -5.62
C ILE A 55 23.10 2.02 -6.92
N GLN A 56 23.15 0.69 -6.85
CA GLN A 56 23.08 -0.19 -8.03
C GLN A 56 21.73 -0.06 -8.78
N TYR A 57 20.67 0.24 -8.05
CA TYR A 57 19.32 0.45 -8.58
C TYR A 57 18.85 1.90 -8.42
N CYS A 58 19.78 2.86 -8.44
CA CYS A 58 19.47 4.28 -8.44
C CYS A 58 19.60 4.87 -9.85
N SER A 59 18.85 5.95 -10.12
CA SER A 59 19.15 6.83 -11.25
C SER A 59 20.44 7.60 -11.00
N THR A 60 21.12 8.05 -12.06
CA THR A 60 22.38 8.81 -11.96
C THR A 60 22.31 9.94 -10.94
N TYR A 61 21.30 10.80 -11.00
CA TYR A 61 21.08 11.88 -10.03
C TYR A 61 21.05 11.41 -8.55
N VAL A 62 20.41 10.27 -8.29
CA VAL A 62 20.30 9.72 -6.93
C VAL A 62 21.62 9.07 -6.51
N THR A 63 22.32 8.43 -7.44
CA THR A 63 23.66 7.88 -7.20
C THR A 63 24.63 8.99 -6.82
N ASP A 64 24.70 10.06 -7.62
CA ASP A 64 25.59 11.21 -7.37
C ASP A 64 25.30 11.83 -5.99
N LEU A 65 24.02 11.95 -5.61
CA LEU A 65 23.63 12.44 -4.29
C LEU A 65 24.10 11.50 -3.17
N ILE A 66 23.89 10.19 -3.31
CA ILE A 66 24.25 9.20 -2.28
C ILE A 66 25.77 9.12 -2.10
N GLU A 67 26.55 9.19 -3.18
CA GLU A 67 28.01 9.12 -3.14
C GLU A 67 28.66 10.27 -2.36
N VAL A 68 27.99 11.43 -2.30
CA VAL A 68 28.46 12.60 -1.55
C VAL A 68 28.11 12.53 -0.05
N LEU A 69 27.22 11.62 0.37
CA LEU A 69 26.83 11.49 1.77
C LEU A 69 27.93 10.80 2.60
N GLU A 70 28.35 11.44 3.69
CA GLU A 70 29.30 10.86 4.65
C GLU A 70 28.82 9.51 5.22
N SER A 71 27.50 9.34 5.36
CA SER A 71 26.89 8.11 5.83
C SER A 71 27.08 6.92 4.89
N PHE A 72 27.18 7.19 3.58
CA PHE A 72 27.51 6.17 2.58
C PHE A 72 29.00 5.79 2.66
N PHE A 73 29.90 6.78 2.72
CA PHE A 73 31.34 6.55 2.85
C PHE A 73 31.71 5.77 4.12
N ASN A 74 31.05 6.09 5.24
CA ASN A 74 31.28 5.43 6.53
C ASN A 74 30.55 4.08 6.68
N TYR A 75 29.89 3.58 5.62
CA TYR A 75 29.08 2.35 5.63
C TYR A 75 28.01 2.31 6.74
N ASN A 76 27.55 3.49 7.19
CA ASN A 76 26.60 3.58 8.29
C ASN A 76 25.17 3.52 7.74
N TRP A 77 24.63 2.30 7.62
CA TRP A 77 23.29 2.06 7.09
C TRP A 77 22.19 2.82 7.86
N THR A 78 22.31 2.92 9.18
CA THR A 78 21.32 3.59 10.03
C THR A 78 21.26 5.08 9.71
N GLN A 79 22.42 5.73 9.60
CA GLN A 79 22.50 7.15 9.22
C GLN A 79 22.09 7.36 7.77
N LEU A 80 22.54 6.49 6.86
CA LEU A 80 22.20 6.56 5.44
C LEU A 80 20.68 6.46 5.21
N LYS A 81 19.99 5.60 5.98
CA LYS A 81 18.53 5.51 5.98
C LYS A 81 17.88 6.84 6.39
N ALA A 82 18.36 7.48 7.45
CA ALA A 82 17.84 8.77 7.89
C ALA A 82 18.10 9.86 6.83
N ASP A 83 19.30 9.89 6.26
CA ASP A 83 19.68 10.86 5.22
C ASP A 83 18.84 10.68 3.95
N LEU A 84 18.62 9.43 3.50
CA LEU A 84 17.73 9.12 2.37
C LEU A 84 16.27 9.52 2.65
N MET A 85 15.79 9.29 3.87
CA MET A 85 14.44 9.70 4.25
C MET A 85 14.28 11.23 4.25
N ASN A 86 15.30 11.96 4.70
CA ASN A 86 15.29 13.41 4.76
C ASN A 86 15.47 14.05 3.37
N ASN A 87 16.48 13.64 2.60
CA ASN A 87 16.80 14.22 1.30
C ASN A 87 15.68 14.06 0.25
N PHE A 88 14.88 12.99 0.36
CA PHE A 88 13.77 12.72 -0.55
C PHE A 88 12.40 13.01 0.07
N ASP A 89 12.35 13.75 1.18
CA ASP A 89 11.12 14.12 1.88
C ASP A 89 10.16 12.92 2.06
N ALA A 90 10.67 11.80 2.57
CA ALA A 90 9.87 10.57 2.75
C ALA A 90 8.65 10.76 3.67
N ASP A 91 8.64 11.84 4.46
CA ASP A 91 7.53 12.24 5.32
C ASP A 91 6.52 13.15 4.61
N HIS A 92 6.81 13.65 3.40
CA HIS A 92 5.82 14.30 2.54
C HIS A 92 4.73 13.33 2.05
N ASP A 93 4.94 12.01 2.21
CA ASP A 93 3.89 10.99 2.07
C ASP A 93 2.71 11.27 3.01
N THR A 94 2.87 12.06 4.08
CA THR A 94 1.76 12.59 4.90
C THR A 94 0.73 13.42 4.12
N LYS A 95 0.95 13.79 2.85
CA LYS A 95 -0.06 14.45 2.00
C LYS A 95 -0.70 13.52 0.96
N ARG A 96 -0.38 12.22 0.96
CA ARG A 96 -0.81 11.23 -0.04
C ARG A 96 -2.31 11.22 -0.28
N TYR A 97 -3.10 11.20 0.80
CA TYR A 97 -4.55 11.30 0.71
C TYR A 97 -5.09 12.40 1.62
N LYS A 98 -6.22 12.97 1.18
CA LYS A 98 -7.02 13.96 1.89
C LYS A 98 -8.42 13.38 2.15
N PRO A 99 -9.15 13.82 3.18
CA PRO A 99 -10.51 13.34 3.44
C PRO A 99 -11.46 13.47 2.23
N LYS A 100 -11.27 14.51 1.40
CA LYS A 100 -12.01 14.68 0.13
C LYS A 100 -11.79 13.57 -0.90
N ASP A 101 -10.71 12.79 -0.80
CA ASP A 101 -10.44 11.68 -1.70
C ASP A 101 -11.32 10.45 -1.38
N LEU A 102 -12.02 10.47 -0.24
CA LEU A 102 -13.09 9.53 0.11
C LEU A 102 -14.45 9.92 -0.50
N ASN A 103 -14.51 10.91 -1.40
CA ASN A 103 -15.77 11.37 -1.97
C ASN A 103 -16.52 10.26 -2.71
N LYS A 104 -17.84 10.30 -2.55
CA LYS A 104 -18.79 9.34 -3.12
C LYS A 104 -18.70 9.33 -4.64
N LYS A 105 -18.66 8.13 -5.22
CA LYS A 105 -19.06 7.92 -6.60
C LYS A 105 -20.37 7.13 -6.59
N GLN A 106 -21.23 7.36 -7.57
CA GLN A 106 -22.45 6.56 -7.72
C GLN A 106 -22.05 5.12 -8.03
N ILE A 107 -22.45 4.17 -7.17
CA ILE A 107 -22.16 2.74 -7.32
C ILE A 107 -23.43 2.06 -7.84
N ARG A 108 -23.37 1.55 -9.07
CA ARG A 108 -24.51 0.94 -9.76
C ARG A 108 -24.38 -0.58 -9.87
N THR A 109 -23.22 -1.15 -9.60
CA THR A 109 -22.99 -2.60 -9.73
C THR A 109 -22.21 -3.16 -8.54
N LEU A 110 -22.32 -4.48 -8.32
CA LEU A 110 -21.53 -5.19 -7.32
C LEU A 110 -20.02 -5.14 -7.61
N SER A 111 -19.63 -5.12 -8.89
CA SER A 111 -18.23 -4.99 -9.31
C SER A 111 -17.67 -3.61 -8.97
N GLU A 112 -18.47 -2.55 -9.20
CA GLU A 112 -18.13 -1.19 -8.78
C GLU A 112 -18.07 -1.06 -7.26
N TRP A 113 -18.96 -1.72 -6.52
CA TRP A 113 -18.92 -1.77 -5.05
C TRP A 113 -17.63 -2.39 -4.55
N LYS A 114 -17.22 -3.55 -5.07
CA LYS A 114 -15.94 -4.18 -4.70
C LYS A 114 -14.74 -3.30 -5.05
N CYS A 115 -14.78 -2.61 -6.19
CA CYS A 115 -13.74 -1.66 -6.58
C CYS A 115 -13.68 -0.46 -5.63
N TYR A 116 -14.84 0.10 -5.29
CA TYR A 116 -14.98 1.18 -4.33
C TYR A 116 -14.45 0.77 -2.95
N MET A 117 -14.88 -0.38 -2.43
CA MET A 117 -14.43 -0.89 -1.13
C MET A 117 -12.91 -1.04 -1.07
N ARG A 118 -12.26 -1.57 -2.12
CA ARG A 118 -10.79 -1.63 -2.17
C ARG A 118 -10.16 -0.24 -2.08
N LYS A 119 -10.67 0.74 -2.84
CA LYS A 119 -10.17 2.12 -2.81
C LYS A 119 -10.42 2.79 -1.46
N PHE A 120 -11.59 2.56 -0.88
CA PHE A 120 -11.99 3.05 0.42
C PHE A 120 -11.10 2.49 1.53
N THR A 121 -10.80 1.18 1.52
CA THR A 121 -9.86 0.57 2.47
C THR A 121 -8.45 1.14 2.32
N ILE A 122 -7.97 1.37 1.09
CA ILE A 122 -6.65 1.96 0.85
C ILE A 122 -6.59 3.41 1.37
N ILE A 123 -7.54 4.25 0.96
CA ILE A 123 -7.54 5.69 1.27
C ILE A 123 -7.92 5.90 2.75
N GLY A 124 -9.02 5.30 3.19
CA GLY A 124 -9.55 5.41 4.55
C GLY A 124 -8.64 4.77 5.58
N GLY A 125 -8.06 3.61 5.27
CA GLY A 125 -7.05 2.98 6.12
C GLY A 125 -5.81 3.86 6.28
N TRP A 126 -5.30 4.42 5.18
CA TRP A 126 -4.17 5.35 5.23
C TRP A 126 -4.50 6.60 6.04
N LEU A 127 -5.66 7.22 5.83
CA LEU A 127 -6.10 8.40 6.60
C LEU A 127 -6.22 8.10 8.10
N LYS A 128 -6.67 6.90 8.46
CA LYS A 128 -6.80 6.45 9.86
C LYS A 128 -5.42 6.23 10.50
N THR A 129 -4.49 5.55 9.83
CA THR A 129 -3.12 5.32 10.33
C THR A 129 -2.35 6.63 10.54
N HIS A 130 -2.65 7.66 9.75
CA HIS A 130 -2.04 8.99 9.87
C HIS A 130 -2.86 9.96 10.75
N HIS A 131 -3.82 9.47 11.54
CA HIS A 131 -4.67 10.26 12.45
C HIS A 131 -5.41 11.45 11.80
N LYS A 132 -5.65 11.39 10.48
CA LYS A 132 -6.39 12.44 9.76
C LYS A 132 -7.90 12.29 9.83
N ILE A 133 -8.38 11.10 10.17
CA ILE A 133 -9.78 10.78 10.41
C ILE A 133 -9.86 9.86 11.63
N SER A 134 -10.90 10.01 12.44
CA SER A 134 -11.19 9.07 13.52
C SER A 134 -11.80 7.76 12.98
N SER A 135 -11.83 6.72 13.82
CA SER A 135 -12.59 5.50 13.49
C SER A 135 -14.08 5.80 13.22
N ASN A 136 -14.63 6.80 13.92
CA ASN A 136 -16.00 7.25 13.74
C ASN A 136 -16.19 7.90 12.36
N ASP A 137 -15.31 8.83 11.99
CA ASP A 137 -15.35 9.48 10.67
C ASP A 137 -15.23 8.48 9.54
N HIS A 138 -14.33 7.50 9.67
CA HIS A 138 -14.17 6.43 8.69
C HIS A 138 -15.48 5.67 8.46
N ALA A 139 -16.17 5.26 9.52
CA ALA A 139 -17.46 4.57 9.39
C ALA A 139 -18.57 5.50 8.85
N THR A 140 -18.57 6.79 9.21
CA THR A 140 -19.48 7.81 8.66
C THR A 140 -19.29 7.99 7.15
N TYR A 141 -18.05 8.02 6.64
CA TYR A 141 -17.80 8.11 5.20
C TYR A 141 -18.33 6.89 4.45
N LEU A 142 -18.18 5.68 5.01
CA LEU A 142 -18.68 4.45 4.42
C LEU A 142 -20.21 4.45 4.38
N TRP A 143 -20.84 4.84 5.49
CA TRP A 143 -22.30 4.93 5.61
C TRP A 143 -22.90 5.92 4.61
N LYS A 144 -22.28 7.09 4.48
CA LYS A 144 -22.67 8.13 3.52
C LYS A 144 -22.76 7.59 2.08
N VAL A 145 -21.94 6.61 1.68
CA VAL A 145 -21.96 6.05 0.32
C VAL A 145 -23.16 5.15 0.08
N GLU A 146 -23.58 4.43 1.12
CA GLU A 146 -24.72 3.52 1.07
C GLU A 146 -25.97 4.18 1.67
N GLY A 147 -26.51 5.18 0.97
CA GLY A 147 -27.74 5.88 1.38
C GLY A 147 -28.97 4.97 1.55
N ARG A 148 -28.90 3.72 1.06
CA ARG A 148 -29.94 2.70 1.28
C ARG A 148 -29.98 2.16 2.70
N LEU A 149 -28.87 2.18 3.47
CA LEU A 149 -28.94 1.87 4.91
C LEU A 149 -29.75 2.95 5.65
N ILE A 150 -29.55 4.23 5.29
CA ILE A 150 -30.32 5.36 5.85
C ILE A 150 -31.81 5.22 5.49
N ALA A 151 -32.12 4.81 4.25
CA ALA A 151 -33.50 4.59 3.82
C ALA A 151 -34.16 3.36 4.47
N ARG A 152 -33.37 2.40 4.96
CA ARG A 152 -33.85 1.18 5.62
C ARG A 152 -34.19 1.42 7.11
N ASP A 153 -33.53 2.38 7.75
CA ASP A 153 -33.82 2.81 9.11
C ASP A 153 -33.76 4.35 9.23
N PRO A 154 -34.89 5.05 8.99
CA PRO A 154 -34.98 6.51 9.04
C PRO A 154 -34.78 7.11 10.45
N LEU A 155 -34.77 6.27 11.49
CA LEU A 155 -34.55 6.67 12.89
C LEU A 155 -33.10 6.42 13.34
N CYS A 156 -32.23 5.95 12.45
CA CYS A 156 -30.83 5.71 12.77
C CYS A 156 -30.14 7.03 13.12
N ASP A 157 -29.63 7.10 14.35
CA ASP A 157 -28.89 8.24 14.86
C ASP A 157 -27.66 8.50 13.98
N CYS A 158 -27.67 9.63 13.27
CA CYS A 158 -26.62 10.06 12.35
C CYS A 158 -25.26 10.33 13.04
N THR A 159 -25.20 10.19 14.36
CA THR A 159 -23.98 10.32 15.16
C THR A 159 -23.25 8.98 15.39
N ILE A 160 -23.92 7.83 15.17
CA ILE A 160 -23.37 6.48 15.39
C ILE A 160 -23.30 5.73 14.05
N PRO A 161 -22.12 5.58 13.45
CA PRO A 161 -21.99 4.95 12.15
C PRO A 161 -22.02 3.42 12.25
N TYR A 162 -22.70 2.77 11.30
CA TYR A 162 -22.70 1.31 11.16
C TYR A 162 -21.30 0.74 10.97
N SER A 163 -21.07 -0.46 11.50
CA SER A 163 -19.81 -1.15 11.29
C SER A 163 -19.62 -1.48 9.81
N PRO A 164 -18.36 -1.46 9.30
CA PRO A 164 -18.09 -1.83 7.90
C PRO A 164 -18.61 -3.22 7.52
N THR A 165 -18.69 -4.14 8.47
CA THR A 165 -19.21 -5.49 8.32
C THR A 165 -20.71 -5.53 8.07
N GLU A 166 -21.49 -4.71 8.77
CA GLU A 166 -22.95 -4.62 8.58
C GLU A 166 -23.29 -4.01 7.21
N ILE A 167 -22.51 -3.03 6.77
CA ILE A 167 -22.68 -2.39 5.46
C ILE A 167 -22.39 -3.39 4.33
N VAL A 168 -21.31 -4.18 4.46
CA VAL A 168 -20.97 -5.23 3.48
C VAL A 168 -22.04 -6.32 3.45
N ALA A 169 -22.58 -6.72 4.60
CA ALA A 169 -23.68 -7.67 4.68
C ALA A 169 -24.93 -7.12 3.98
N ALA A 170 -25.33 -5.87 4.25
CA ALA A 170 -26.49 -5.24 3.63
C ALA A 170 -26.39 -5.16 2.09
N VAL A 171 -25.20 -4.86 1.54
CA VAL A 171 -24.98 -4.82 0.09
C VAL A 171 -25.02 -6.21 -0.54
N THR A 172 -24.50 -7.22 0.15
CA THR A 172 -24.45 -8.61 -0.35
C THR A 172 -25.82 -9.28 -0.34
N THR A 173 -26.59 -9.08 0.74
CA THR A 173 -27.95 -9.63 0.89
C THR A 173 -28.94 -9.01 -0.09
N ASN A 174 -28.76 -7.74 -0.48
CA ASN A 174 -29.74 -7.05 -1.31
C ASN A 174 -29.63 -7.31 -2.82
N GLY A 175 -28.53 -7.86 -3.35
CA GLY A 175 -28.39 -8.55 -4.65
C GLY A 175 -28.93 -7.92 -5.96
N ARG A 176 -29.68 -6.82 -5.91
CA ARG A 176 -30.39 -6.17 -7.01
C ARG A 176 -30.12 -4.68 -6.90
N VAL A 177 -29.25 -4.20 -7.77
CA VAL A 177 -29.20 -2.77 -8.07
C VAL A 177 -30.36 -2.52 -9.04
N ARG A 178 -31.52 -2.16 -8.51
CA ARG A 178 -32.62 -1.66 -9.35
C ARG A 178 -32.33 -0.21 -9.70
N LEU A 179 -32.26 0.02 -11.02
CA LEU A 179 -32.35 1.33 -11.66
C LEU A 179 -33.69 1.97 -11.29
N GLY A 180 -33.61 3.23 -10.88
CA GLY A 180 -34.69 4.17 -10.64
C GLY A 180 -34.05 5.52 -10.47
#